data_AF-A0A965P1J6-F1
#
_entry.id   AF-A0A965P1J6-F1
#
_cell.length_a   1.000
_cell.length_b   1.000
_cell.length_c   1.000
_cell.angle_alpha   90.00
_cell.angle_beta   90.00
_cell.angle_gamma   90.00
#
_symmetry.space_group_name_H-M   'P 1'
#
loop_
_entity.id
_entity.type
_entity.pdbx_description
1 polymer ?
#
loop_
_entity_poly.entity_id
_entity_poly.type
_entity_poly.pdbx_seq_one_letter_code
_entity_poly.pdbx_strand_id
1 'polypeptide(L)'
;MMNSPNVVFGSALAIIMLGYLLKSFGFIKTSDGKAISNFLMHTTFPALVFTTMIKVDLRAELIWMPIICAVFGSISSILGFLIFKKEDPKELLVAINEFAYSISVDSKNMISACYWVEWIIEFDAVCKQRKQPCSCEKRNYYAVETKYQKDIIWLLWDVILENGKQKGTFIEKILTALLNLFCIKYTTASSKKRRYILYYAVELFTEPVSQNIEIVGDKARIEHITNNIDEVYKQIKKNEDSPKTDYLFKNIEKQKTLERSLKQMEIMSSIDSGQGTYSGNLRFPEPLPSGR
;
A
#
# COMPACT_ATOMS: atom_id res chain seq x y z
N MET A 1 -8.21 -3.88 60.44
CA MET A 1 -7.54 -2.56 60.37
C MET A 1 -6.19 -2.67 61.06
N MET A 2 -5.10 -2.83 60.31
CA MET A 2 -3.72 -2.62 60.79
C MET A 2 -2.89 -2.17 59.59
N ASN A 3 -3.16 -0.95 59.11
CA ASN A 3 -2.45 -0.32 57.99
C ASN A 3 -1.62 0.87 58.51
N SER A 4 -0.84 0.68 59.56
CA SER A 4 0.22 1.63 59.89
C SER A 4 1.49 1.22 59.13
N PRO A 5 2.17 2.15 58.42
CA PRO A 5 3.39 1.85 57.66
C PRO A 5 4.44 1.10 58.46
N ASN A 6 4.53 1.37 59.77
CA ASN A 6 5.45 0.72 60.70
C ASN A 6 5.16 -0.78 60.89
N VAL A 7 3.89 -1.20 60.87
CA VAL A 7 3.51 -2.63 61.00
C VAL A 7 3.79 -3.39 59.70
N VAL A 8 3.55 -2.76 58.56
CA VAL A 8 3.89 -3.33 57.25
C VAL A 8 5.40 -3.47 57.11
N PHE A 9 6.16 -2.45 57.53
CA PHE A 9 7.62 -2.49 57.52
C PHE A 9 8.18 -3.54 58.49
N GLY A 10 7.67 -3.59 59.72
CA GLY A 10 8.11 -4.58 60.71
C GLY A 10 7.81 -6.02 60.31
N SER A 11 6.64 -6.29 59.74
CA SER A 11 6.30 -7.63 59.22
C SER A 11 7.16 -8.02 58.02
N ALA A 12 7.47 -7.09 57.11
CA ALA A 12 8.39 -7.34 56.00
C ALA A 12 9.81 -7.71 56.50
N LEU A 13 10.33 -6.98 57.49
CA LEU A 13 11.64 -7.27 58.09
C LEU A 13 11.67 -8.66 58.75
N ALA A 14 10.60 -9.03 59.45
CA ALA A 14 10.46 -10.35 60.07
C ALA A 14 10.42 -11.49 59.04
N ILE A 15 9.72 -11.30 57.91
CA ILE A 15 9.67 -12.28 56.80
C ILE A 15 11.06 -12.44 56.15
N ILE A 16 11.78 -11.34 55.94
CA ILE A 16 13.15 -11.37 55.39
C ILE A 16 14.11 -12.09 56.35
N MET A 17 14.05 -11.78 57.64
CA MET A 17 14.80 -12.49 58.70
C MET A 17 14.49 -13.98 58.71
N LEU A 18 13.22 -14.36 58.65
CA LEU A 18 12.79 -15.76 58.62
C LEU A 18 13.32 -16.48 57.37
N GLY A 19 13.23 -15.86 56.20
CA GLY A 19 13.78 -16.41 54.95
C GLY A 19 15.30 -16.60 55.01
N TYR A 20 16.02 -15.67 55.65
CA TYR A 20 17.46 -15.79 55.89
C TYR A 20 17.80 -16.92 56.87
N LEU A 21 17.07 -17.05 57.98
CA LEU A 21 17.27 -18.13 58.96
C LEU A 21 16.97 -19.50 58.36
N LEU A 22 15.89 -19.65 57.59
CA LEU A 22 15.55 -20.90 56.89
C LEU A 22 16.63 -21.32 55.88
N LYS A 23 17.24 -20.34 55.21
CA LYS A 23 18.42 -20.57 54.36
C LYS A 23 19.65 -20.95 55.18
N SER A 24 19.88 -20.28 56.31
CA SER A 24 21.04 -20.52 57.19
C SER A 24 21.00 -21.88 57.90
N PHE A 25 19.81 -22.41 58.21
CA PHE A 25 19.63 -23.75 58.77
C PHE A 25 19.60 -24.88 57.71
N GLY A 26 19.77 -24.54 56.43
CA GLY A 26 19.88 -25.54 55.35
C GLY A 26 18.56 -26.16 54.90
N PHE A 27 17.41 -25.64 55.33
CA PHE A 27 16.08 -26.15 54.93
C PHE A 27 15.72 -25.83 53.46
N ILE A 28 16.29 -24.77 52.89
CA ILE A 28 16.00 -24.33 51.51
C ILE A 28 17.30 -24.23 50.72
N LYS A 29 17.47 -25.07 49.69
CA LYS A 29 18.57 -24.96 48.72
C LYS A 29 18.19 -23.99 47.60
N THR A 30 19.17 -23.35 46.98
CA THR A 30 18.95 -22.43 45.84
C THR A 30 18.29 -23.09 44.63
N SER A 31 18.36 -24.43 44.50
CA SER A 31 17.63 -25.22 43.49
C SER A 31 16.11 -25.18 43.67
N ASP A 32 15.63 -25.09 44.91
CA ASP A 32 14.21 -25.24 45.26
C ASP A 32 13.46 -23.91 45.15
N GLY A 33 14.19 -22.80 45.00
CA GLY A 33 13.62 -21.47 44.81
C GLY A 33 12.70 -21.38 43.58
N LYS A 34 12.99 -22.14 42.52
CA LYS A 34 12.11 -22.20 41.33
C LYS A 34 10.80 -22.94 41.63
N ALA A 35 10.86 -24.02 42.41
CA ALA A 35 9.66 -24.77 42.82
C ALA A 35 8.80 -23.95 43.79
N ILE A 36 9.43 -23.29 44.76
CA ILE A 36 8.75 -22.41 45.73
C ILE A 36 8.12 -21.21 45.00
N SER A 37 8.83 -20.58 44.06
CA SER A 37 8.28 -19.49 43.26
C SER A 37 7.10 -19.94 42.41
N ASN A 38 7.18 -21.10 41.74
CA ASN A 38 6.06 -21.64 40.98
C ASN A 38 4.86 -21.96 41.88
N PHE A 39 5.09 -22.56 43.05
CA PHE A 39 4.05 -22.83 44.04
C PHE A 39 3.39 -21.53 44.52
N LEU A 40 4.19 -20.53 44.91
CA LEU A 40 3.70 -19.22 45.30
C LEU A 40 2.86 -18.60 44.20
N MET A 41 3.35 -18.53 42.96
CA MET A 41 2.62 -17.92 41.85
C MET A 41 1.31 -18.67 41.56
N HIS A 42 1.35 -20.00 41.46
CA HIS A 42 0.16 -20.80 41.14
C HIS A 42 -0.87 -20.88 42.28
N THR A 43 -0.48 -20.66 43.54
CA THR A 43 -1.42 -20.67 44.67
C THR A 43 -1.87 -19.26 45.08
N THR A 44 -0.96 -18.28 45.10
CA THR A 44 -1.30 -16.92 45.53
C THR A 44 -2.06 -16.12 44.48
N PHE A 45 -1.80 -16.28 43.18
CA PHE A 45 -2.59 -15.56 42.18
C PHE A 45 -4.06 -15.98 42.20
N PRO A 46 -4.41 -17.28 42.19
CA PRO A 46 -5.81 -17.68 42.32
C PRO A 46 -6.42 -17.28 43.66
N ALA A 47 -5.68 -17.37 44.77
CA ALA A 47 -6.17 -16.95 46.08
C ALA A 47 -6.43 -15.43 46.16
N LEU A 48 -5.57 -14.63 45.54
CA LEU A 48 -5.74 -13.18 45.44
C LEU A 48 -6.95 -12.84 44.58
N VAL A 49 -7.06 -13.46 43.40
CA VAL A 49 -8.23 -13.30 42.52
C VAL A 49 -9.50 -13.67 43.27
N PHE A 50 -9.53 -14.80 43.99
CA PHE A 50 -10.70 -15.23 44.75
C PHE A 50 -11.05 -14.27 45.90
N THR A 51 -10.04 -13.77 46.63
CA THR A 51 -10.22 -12.78 47.69
C THR A 51 -10.75 -11.46 47.13
N THR A 52 -10.29 -11.04 45.96
CA THR A 52 -10.82 -9.85 45.28
C THR A 52 -12.25 -10.08 44.78
N MET A 53 -12.56 -11.26 44.23
CA MET A 53 -13.90 -11.60 43.74
C MET A 53 -14.93 -11.66 44.87
N ILE A 54 -14.56 -12.14 46.07
CA ILE A 54 -15.46 -12.16 47.24
C ILE A 54 -15.67 -10.75 47.81
N LYS A 55 -14.67 -9.87 47.72
CA LYS A 55 -14.80 -8.46 48.18
C LYS A 55 -15.61 -7.60 47.22
N VAL A 56 -15.75 -8.03 45.97
CA VAL A 56 -16.57 -7.33 44.98
C VAL A 56 -18.03 -7.73 45.22
N ASP A 57 -18.83 -6.79 45.72
CA ASP A 57 -20.28 -6.94 45.76
C ASP A 57 -20.79 -7.16 44.34
N LEU A 58 -21.20 -8.40 44.04
CA LEU A 58 -21.76 -8.81 42.74
C LEU A 58 -23.09 -8.09 42.51
N ARG A 59 -23.02 -6.86 41.99
CA ARG A 59 -24.18 -6.13 41.48
C ARG A 59 -24.51 -6.59 40.08
N ALA A 60 -25.80 -6.60 39.74
CA ALA A 60 -26.28 -6.95 38.40
C ALA A 60 -25.55 -6.15 37.29
N GLU A 61 -25.19 -4.90 37.56
CA GLU A 61 -24.36 -4.04 36.68
C GLU A 61 -23.03 -4.69 36.26
N LEU A 62 -22.38 -5.43 37.15
CA LEU A 62 -21.08 -6.05 36.90
C LEU A 62 -21.19 -7.32 36.03
N ILE A 63 -22.37 -7.96 36.02
CA ILE A 63 -22.68 -9.14 35.22
C ILE A 63 -23.06 -8.73 33.78
N TRP A 64 -23.66 -7.55 33.60
CA TRP A 64 -23.98 -7.02 32.27
C TRP A 64 -22.74 -6.61 31.48
N MET A 65 -21.67 -6.18 32.13
CA MET A 65 -20.44 -5.71 31.47
C MET A 65 -19.82 -6.75 30.51
N PRO A 66 -19.57 -8.02 30.89
CA PRO A 66 -19.11 -9.05 29.96
C PRO A 66 -20.07 -9.32 28.79
N ILE A 67 -21.38 -9.25 29.04
CA ILE A 67 -22.40 -9.49 28.02
C ILE A 67 -22.40 -8.35 27.00
N ILE A 68 -22.35 -7.10 27.47
CA ILE A 68 -22.24 -5.91 26.62
C ILE A 68 -20.94 -5.94 25.82
N CYS A 69 -19.81 -6.29 26.44
CA CYS A 69 -18.53 -6.43 25.73
C CYS A 69 -18.60 -7.54 24.66
N ALA A 70 -19.23 -8.68 24.95
CA ALA A 70 -19.39 -9.77 23.99
C ALA A 70 -20.30 -9.38 22.82
N VAL A 71 -21.42 -8.71 23.10
CA VAL A 71 -22.36 -8.22 22.07
C VAL A 71 -21.70 -7.14 21.21
N PHE A 72 -21.05 -6.15 21.83
CA PHE A 72 -20.34 -5.08 21.12
C PHE A 72 -19.20 -5.64 20.26
N GLY A 73 -18.40 -6.57 20.80
CA GLY A 73 -17.33 -7.22 20.05
C GLY A 73 -17.86 -8.04 18.85
N SER A 74 -19.00 -8.69 19.01
CA SER A 74 -19.65 -9.44 17.93
C SER A 74 -20.19 -8.52 16.83
N ILE A 75 -20.78 -7.38 17.19
CA ILE A 75 -21.28 -6.36 16.24
C ILE A 75 -20.12 -5.67 15.52
N SER A 76 -19.06 -5.31 16.24
CA SER A 76 -17.86 -4.68 15.68
C SER A 76 -17.18 -5.59 14.65
N SER A 77 -17.22 -6.92 14.84
CA SER A 77 -16.53 -7.89 13.99
C SER A 77 -17.10 -8.05 12.58
N ILE A 78 -18.28 -7.49 12.28
CA ILE A 78 -19.02 -7.76 11.04
C ILE A 78 -18.21 -7.33 9.80
N LEU A 79 -17.50 -6.20 9.84
CA LEU A 79 -16.78 -5.71 8.66
C LEU A 79 -15.52 -6.53 8.37
N GLY A 80 -14.77 -6.92 9.41
CA GLY A 80 -13.60 -7.79 9.26
C GLY A 80 -13.96 -9.16 8.67
N PHE A 81 -15.09 -9.75 9.09
CA PHE A 81 -15.55 -11.04 8.56
C PHE A 81 -15.94 -11.01 7.08
N LEU A 82 -16.44 -9.89 6.56
CA LEU A 82 -16.86 -9.77 5.16
C LEU A 82 -15.68 -9.76 4.18
N ILE A 83 -14.50 -9.35 4.65
CA ILE A 83 -13.28 -9.21 3.83
C ILE A 83 -12.43 -10.48 3.87
N PHE A 84 -12.50 -11.23 4.96
CA PHE A 84 -11.73 -12.45 5.13
C PHE A 84 -12.23 -13.57 4.23
N LYS A 85 -11.28 -14.25 3.59
CA LYS A 85 -11.50 -15.49 2.87
C LYS A 85 -11.22 -16.70 3.74
N LYS A 86 -11.56 -17.89 3.26
CA LYS A 86 -11.57 -19.13 4.05
C LYS A 86 -10.19 -19.50 4.59
N GLU A 87 -9.14 -19.22 3.82
CA GLU A 87 -7.75 -19.53 4.19
C GLU A 87 -6.98 -18.34 4.80
N ASP A 88 -7.66 -17.22 5.08
CA ASP A 88 -7.01 -16.07 5.71
C ASP A 88 -6.65 -16.34 7.19
N PRO A 89 -5.50 -15.80 7.68
CA PRO A 89 -5.00 -16.07 9.03
C PRO A 89 -5.89 -15.40 10.09
N LYS A 90 -6.60 -16.23 10.87
CA LYS A 90 -7.60 -15.77 11.86
C LYS A 90 -7.01 -14.86 12.94
N GLU A 91 -5.72 -14.95 13.20
CA GLU A 91 -5.00 -14.10 14.15
C GLU A 91 -5.02 -12.63 13.73
N LEU A 92 -5.14 -12.34 12.42
CA LEU A 92 -5.23 -10.98 11.90
C LEU A 92 -6.64 -10.40 11.93
N LEU A 93 -7.65 -11.21 12.24
CA LEU A 93 -9.05 -10.78 12.20
C LEU A 93 -9.28 -9.56 13.11
N VAL A 94 -8.73 -9.60 14.33
CA VAL A 94 -8.84 -8.49 15.29
C VAL A 94 -8.19 -7.23 14.74
N ALA A 95 -6.95 -7.33 14.25
CA ALA A 95 -6.20 -6.18 13.74
C ALA A 95 -6.89 -5.54 12.53
N ILE A 96 -7.38 -6.36 11.59
CA ILE A 96 -8.09 -5.89 10.40
C ILE A 96 -9.44 -5.28 10.76
N ASN A 97 -10.16 -5.87 11.73
CA ASN A 97 -11.44 -5.34 12.16
C ASN A 97 -11.30 -3.98 12.84
N GLU A 98 -10.34 -3.84 13.74
CA GLU A 98 -10.08 -2.56 14.42
C GLU A 98 -9.56 -1.48 13.45
N PHE A 99 -8.76 -1.87 12.46
CA PHE A 99 -8.40 -0.98 11.36
C PHE A 99 -9.62 -0.52 10.55
N ALA A 100 -10.47 -1.46 10.16
CA ALA A 100 -11.69 -1.21 9.41
C ALA A 100 -12.65 -0.27 10.16
N TYR A 101 -12.83 -0.50 11.47
CA TYR A 101 -13.59 0.39 12.33
C TYR A 101 -12.97 1.78 12.42
N SER A 102 -11.64 1.89 12.53
CA SER A 102 -10.94 3.17 12.64
C SER A 102 -11.13 4.07 11.41
N ILE A 103 -11.22 3.49 10.21
CA ILE A 103 -11.46 4.24 8.96
C ILE A 103 -12.95 4.36 8.58
N SER A 104 -13.85 3.79 9.39
CA SER A 104 -15.30 3.84 9.16
C SER A 104 -15.86 5.26 9.28
N VAL A 105 -17.08 5.45 8.79
CA VAL A 105 -17.79 6.74 8.88
C VAL A 105 -18.03 7.17 10.34
N ASP A 106 -18.18 6.21 11.25
CA ASP A 106 -18.52 6.45 12.66
C ASP A 106 -17.31 6.84 13.52
N SER A 107 -16.12 6.27 13.26
CA SER A 107 -14.93 6.50 14.08
C SER A 107 -14.02 7.60 13.55
N LYS A 108 -13.58 7.49 12.28
CA LYS A 108 -12.62 8.39 11.63
C LYS A 108 -11.35 8.67 12.47
N ASN A 109 -10.78 7.64 13.09
CA ASN A 109 -9.63 7.76 13.96
C ASN A 109 -8.31 7.49 13.22
N MET A 110 -7.64 8.57 12.79
CA MET A 110 -6.36 8.53 12.07
C MET A 110 -5.25 7.80 12.86
N ILE A 111 -5.12 8.09 14.15
CA ILE A 111 -4.03 7.55 14.98
C ILE A 111 -4.20 6.03 15.12
N SER A 112 -5.41 5.58 15.44
CA SER A 112 -5.72 4.15 15.57
C SER A 112 -5.56 3.41 14.24
N ALA A 113 -6.03 4.00 13.14
CA ALA A 113 -5.87 3.39 11.81
C ALA A 113 -4.39 3.24 11.43
N CYS A 114 -3.58 4.30 11.60
CA CYS A 114 -2.14 4.24 11.33
C CYS A 114 -1.40 3.26 12.24
N TYR A 115 -1.82 3.16 13.51
CA TYR A 115 -1.28 2.16 14.44
C TYR A 115 -1.47 0.73 13.89
N TRP A 116 -2.67 0.37 13.44
CA TRP A 116 -2.93 -0.97 12.91
C TRP A 116 -2.21 -1.26 11.60
N VAL A 117 -2.02 -0.24 10.75
CA VAL A 117 -1.17 -0.35 9.55
C VAL A 117 0.26 -0.71 9.94
N GLU A 118 0.87 0.02 10.88
CA GLU A 118 2.23 -0.28 11.33
C GLU A 118 2.31 -1.63 12.05
N TRP A 119 1.32 -1.95 12.89
CA TRP A 119 1.28 -3.20 13.61
C TRP A 119 1.28 -4.39 12.64
N ILE A 120 0.50 -4.35 11.55
CA ILE A 120 0.46 -5.43 10.55
C ILE A 120 1.80 -5.54 9.79
N ILE A 121 2.42 -4.42 9.42
CA ILE A 121 3.72 -4.41 8.73
C ILE A 121 4.81 -5.03 9.63
N GLU A 122 4.86 -4.64 10.91
CA GLU A 122 5.84 -5.16 11.85
C GLU A 122 5.54 -6.61 12.25
N PHE A 123 4.27 -7.00 12.35
CA PHE A 123 3.86 -8.37 12.58
C PHE A 123 4.38 -9.31 11.47
N ASP A 124 4.20 -8.93 10.21
CA ASP A 124 4.74 -9.68 9.07
C ASP A 124 6.27 -9.83 9.15
N ALA A 125 6.96 -8.75 9.51
CA ALA A 125 8.42 -8.74 9.68
C ALA A 125 8.87 -9.71 10.79
N VAL A 126 8.18 -9.70 11.94
CA VAL A 126 8.47 -10.60 13.08
C VAL A 126 8.21 -12.06 12.72
N CYS A 127 7.09 -12.36 12.07
CA CYS A 127 6.76 -13.71 11.57
C CYS A 127 7.87 -14.27 10.67
N LYS A 128 8.38 -13.45 9.75
CA LYS A 128 9.49 -13.81 8.86
C LYS A 128 10.80 -14.02 9.62
N GLN A 129 11.12 -13.15 10.57
CA GLN A 129 12.31 -13.29 11.42
C GLN A 129 12.28 -14.60 12.21
N ARG A 130 11.09 -15.02 12.65
CA ARG A 130 10.86 -16.28 13.39
C ARG A 130 10.74 -17.51 12.48
N LYS A 131 10.91 -17.37 11.16
CA LYS A 131 10.72 -18.44 10.16
C LYS A 131 9.32 -19.08 10.19
N GLN A 132 8.32 -18.31 10.61
CA GLN A 132 6.91 -18.69 10.63
C GLN A 132 6.13 -17.66 9.79
N PRO A 133 6.26 -17.69 8.45
CA PRO A 133 5.63 -16.70 7.60
C PRO A 133 4.11 -16.77 7.72
N CYS A 134 3.49 -15.61 7.98
CA CYS A 134 2.04 -15.46 7.90
C CYS A 134 1.67 -15.13 6.45
N SER A 135 0.66 -15.80 5.90
CA SER A 135 0.24 -15.63 4.51
C SER A 135 -1.27 -15.65 4.45
N CYS A 136 -1.83 -14.72 3.69
CA CYS A 136 -3.26 -14.69 3.40
C CYS A 136 -3.59 -15.59 2.19
N GLU A 137 -4.88 -15.82 1.97
CA GLU A 137 -5.38 -16.44 0.76
C GLU A 137 -4.97 -15.62 -0.46
N LYS A 138 -4.72 -16.32 -1.57
CA LYS A 138 -4.18 -15.71 -2.79
C LYS A 138 -5.12 -14.63 -3.36
N ARG A 139 -4.58 -13.43 -3.56
CA ARG A 139 -5.30 -12.28 -4.13
C ARG A 139 -4.88 -12.04 -5.58
N ASN A 140 -5.55 -12.72 -6.51
CA ASN A 140 -5.21 -12.74 -7.95
C ASN A 140 -5.46 -11.42 -8.70
N TYR A 141 -6.19 -10.49 -8.10
CA TYR A 141 -6.62 -9.24 -8.73
C TYR A 141 -5.61 -8.09 -8.55
N TYR A 142 -4.58 -8.26 -7.71
CA TYR A 142 -3.49 -7.30 -7.62
C TYR A 142 -2.44 -7.56 -8.70
N ALA A 143 -1.99 -6.49 -9.37
CA ALA A 143 -1.00 -6.51 -10.44
C ALA A 143 0.44 -6.70 -9.90
N VAL A 144 0.68 -7.83 -9.25
CA VAL A 144 1.98 -8.21 -8.65
C VAL A 144 2.36 -9.64 -9.03
N GLU A 145 3.65 -9.98 -8.92
CA GLU A 145 4.12 -11.35 -9.17
C GLU A 145 3.42 -12.37 -8.24
N THR A 146 3.15 -13.57 -8.74
CA THR A 146 2.39 -14.62 -8.06
C THR A 146 2.89 -14.95 -6.64
N LYS A 147 4.20 -14.90 -6.41
CA LYS A 147 4.82 -15.16 -5.10
C LYS A 147 4.42 -14.16 -4.01
N TYR A 148 4.01 -12.95 -4.40
CA TYR A 148 3.64 -11.88 -3.48
C TYR A 148 2.14 -11.77 -3.25
N GLN A 149 1.31 -12.50 -4.01
CA GLN A 149 -0.16 -12.43 -3.93
C GLN A 149 -0.74 -13.01 -2.63
N LYS A 150 0.10 -13.56 -1.75
CA LYS A 150 -0.26 -14.08 -0.43
C LYS A 150 0.25 -13.20 0.72
N ASP A 151 0.85 -12.04 0.42
CA ASP A 151 1.30 -11.10 1.45
C ASP A 151 0.10 -10.53 2.22
N ILE A 152 0.17 -10.52 3.56
CA ILE A 152 -0.95 -10.10 4.40
C ILE A 152 -1.34 -8.62 4.25
N ILE A 153 -0.48 -7.80 3.63
CA ILE A 153 -0.75 -6.38 3.33
C ILE A 153 -2.00 -6.19 2.46
N TRP A 154 -2.36 -7.22 1.68
CA TRP A 154 -3.54 -7.20 0.84
C TRP A 154 -4.84 -7.17 1.63
N LEU A 155 -4.85 -7.66 2.87
CA LEU A 155 -6.00 -7.54 3.76
C LEU A 155 -6.30 -6.07 4.07
N LEU A 156 -5.26 -5.26 4.32
CA LEU A 156 -5.41 -3.81 4.51
C LEU A 156 -5.93 -3.12 3.25
N TRP A 157 -5.39 -3.49 2.08
CA TRP A 157 -5.84 -2.92 0.82
C TRP A 157 -7.29 -3.26 0.49
N ASP A 158 -7.74 -4.49 0.76
CA ASP A 158 -9.15 -4.83 0.59
C ASP A 158 -10.07 -3.96 1.44
N VAL A 159 -9.72 -3.76 2.73
CA VAL A 159 -10.49 -2.89 3.63
C VAL A 159 -10.55 -1.47 3.09
N ILE A 160 -9.41 -0.93 2.66
CA ILE A 160 -9.30 0.42 2.10
C ILE A 160 -10.18 0.54 0.85
N LEU A 161 -10.10 -0.41 -0.09
CA LEU A 161 -10.84 -0.34 -1.36
C LEU A 161 -12.33 -0.52 -1.14
N GLU A 162 -12.74 -1.42 -0.25
CA GLU A 162 -14.16 -1.67 0.03
C GLU A 162 -14.82 -0.47 0.72
N ASN A 163 -14.15 0.14 1.70
CA ASN A 163 -14.61 1.39 2.31
C ASN A 163 -14.58 2.56 1.32
N GLY A 164 -13.61 2.57 0.39
CA GLY A 164 -13.47 3.57 -0.65
C GLY A 164 -14.69 3.68 -1.57
N LYS A 165 -15.31 2.54 -1.90
CA LYS A 165 -16.55 2.49 -2.72
C LYS A 165 -17.70 3.29 -2.09
N GLN A 166 -17.77 3.31 -0.76
CA GLN A 166 -18.84 4.00 -0.02
C GLN A 166 -18.65 5.52 0.03
N LYS A 167 -17.44 6.03 -0.21
CA LYS A 167 -17.11 7.48 -0.19
C LYS A 167 -17.36 8.18 -1.53
N GLY A 168 -17.52 7.42 -2.61
CA GLY A 168 -17.82 7.92 -3.95
C GLY A 168 -16.67 7.84 -4.95
N THR A 169 -17.00 8.06 -6.23
CA THR A 169 -16.13 7.78 -7.38
C THR A 169 -14.80 8.55 -7.38
N PHE A 170 -14.76 9.76 -6.82
CA PHE A 170 -13.54 10.56 -6.75
C PHE A 170 -12.48 9.89 -5.85
N ILE A 171 -12.87 9.51 -4.63
CA ILE A 171 -11.97 8.85 -3.68
C ILE A 171 -11.58 7.47 -4.20
N GLU A 172 -12.52 6.72 -4.76
CA GLU A 172 -12.25 5.41 -5.39
C GLU A 172 -11.16 5.51 -6.48
N LYS A 173 -11.20 6.53 -7.34
CA LYS A 173 -10.17 6.78 -8.35
C LYS A 173 -8.80 7.06 -7.74
N ILE A 174 -8.74 7.87 -6.68
CA ILE A 174 -7.49 8.15 -5.97
C ILE A 174 -6.94 6.86 -5.36
N LEU A 175 -7.76 6.09 -4.65
CA LEU A 175 -7.34 4.83 -4.02
C LEU A 175 -6.84 3.81 -5.06
N THR A 176 -7.50 3.74 -6.22
CA THR A 176 -7.05 2.89 -7.33
C THR A 176 -5.68 3.32 -7.85
N ALA A 177 -5.45 4.63 -8.00
CA ALA A 177 -4.14 5.15 -8.41
C ALA A 177 -3.05 4.87 -7.35
N LEU A 178 -3.37 5.02 -6.06
CA LEU A 178 -2.47 4.69 -4.96
C LEU A 178 -2.13 3.20 -4.92
N LEU A 179 -3.12 2.33 -5.14
CA LEU A 179 -2.91 0.88 -5.24
C LEU A 179 -1.98 0.55 -6.41
N ASN A 180 -2.20 1.15 -7.58
CA ASN A 180 -1.36 0.96 -8.75
C ASN A 180 0.08 1.38 -8.46
N LEU A 181 0.28 2.56 -7.85
CA LEU A 181 1.61 3.03 -7.43
C LEU A 181 2.25 2.06 -6.42
N PHE A 182 1.45 1.53 -5.50
CA PHE A 182 1.90 0.55 -4.51
C PHE A 182 2.30 -0.79 -5.15
N CYS A 183 1.68 -1.20 -6.26
CA CYS A 183 1.96 -2.46 -6.95
C CYS A 183 3.19 -2.42 -7.87
N ILE A 184 3.63 -1.23 -8.34
CA ILE A 184 4.75 -1.11 -9.29
C ILE A 184 6.02 -1.77 -8.72
N LYS A 185 6.54 -2.80 -9.39
CA LYS A 185 7.72 -3.57 -8.94
C LYS A 185 7.61 -3.97 -7.46
N TYR A 186 6.43 -4.42 -7.04
CA TYR A 186 6.17 -4.79 -5.66
C TYR A 186 7.08 -5.95 -5.23
N THR A 187 7.59 -5.85 -4.01
CA THR A 187 8.27 -6.90 -3.25
C THR A 187 7.70 -6.85 -1.85
N THR A 188 7.85 -7.89 -1.04
CA THR A 188 7.30 -7.82 0.32
C THR A 188 7.90 -6.70 1.18
N ALA A 189 9.18 -6.33 0.96
CA ALA A 189 9.78 -5.17 1.64
C ALA A 189 9.15 -3.82 1.21
N SER A 190 8.42 -3.80 0.09
CA SER A 190 7.73 -2.61 -0.40
C SER A 190 6.62 -2.17 0.56
N SER A 191 5.99 -3.08 1.32
CA SER A 191 4.97 -2.72 2.32
C SER A 191 5.50 -1.68 3.31
N LYS A 192 6.64 -1.96 3.93
CA LYS A 192 7.33 -1.04 4.85
C LYS A 192 7.86 0.21 4.15
N LYS A 193 8.48 0.06 2.97
CA LYS A 193 9.06 1.21 2.22
C LYS A 193 8.00 2.20 1.73
N ARG A 194 6.78 1.72 1.45
CA ARG A 194 5.68 2.49 0.86
C ARG A 194 4.53 2.73 1.83
N ARG A 195 4.75 2.56 3.15
CA ARG A 195 3.73 2.80 4.19
C ARG A 195 3.08 4.18 4.11
N TYR A 196 3.79 5.21 3.63
CA TYR A 196 3.23 6.55 3.45
C TYR A 196 2.08 6.59 2.42
N ILE A 197 2.06 5.67 1.45
CA ILE A 197 0.91 5.49 0.54
C ILE A 197 -0.31 4.99 1.32
N LEU A 198 -0.10 4.07 2.27
CA LEU A 198 -1.18 3.56 3.12
C LEU A 198 -1.67 4.65 4.09
N TYR A 199 -0.77 5.45 4.67
CA TYR A 199 -1.16 6.57 5.53
C TYR A 199 -1.98 7.60 4.79
N TYR A 200 -1.57 7.95 3.56
CA TYR A 200 -2.35 8.85 2.73
C TYR A 200 -3.71 8.24 2.36
N ALA A 201 -3.77 6.94 2.09
CA ALA A 201 -5.05 6.26 1.90
C ALA A 201 -5.95 6.36 3.15
N VAL A 202 -5.39 6.21 4.36
CA VAL A 202 -6.11 6.40 5.63
C VAL A 202 -6.61 7.85 5.78
N GLU A 203 -5.77 8.83 5.45
CA GLU A 203 -6.10 10.26 5.50
C GLU A 203 -7.38 10.59 4.73
N LEU A 204 -7.57 9.98 3.55
CA LEU A 204 -8.78 10.15 2.73
C LEU A 204 -10.08 9.72 3.43
N PHE A 205 -9.98 8.87 4.46
CA PHE A 205 -11.14 8.44 5.24
C PHE A 205 -11.37 9.27 6.50
N THR A 206 -10.28 9.69 7.16
CA THR A 206 -10.32 10.31 8.49
C THR A 206 -10.38 11.83 8.44
N GLU A 207 -9.80 12.46 7.42
CA GLU A 207 -9.77 13.91 7.27
C GLU A 207 -10.81 14.41 6.25
N PRO A 208 -11.32 15.65 6.40
CA PRO A 208 -12.24 16.23 5.45
C PRO A 208 -11.53 16.56 4.13
N VAL A 209 -11.87 15.83 3.06
CA VAL A 209 -11.35 16.08 1.71
C VAL A 209 -12.26 17.05 0.97
N SER A 210 -11.75 18.23 0.63
CA SER A 210 -12.50 19.24 -0.15
C SER A 210 -12.56 18.81 -1.62
N GLN A 211 -13.73 18.34 -2.07
CA GLN A 211 -13.96 17.88 -3.45
C GLN A 211 -14.37 18.99 -4.42
N ASN A 212 -14.71 20.17 -3.92
CA ASN A 212 -15.24 21.29 -4.70
C ASN A 212 -14.19 22.35 -5.06
N ILE A 213 -12.90 22.01 -4.94
CA ILE A 213 -11.81 22.91 -5.35
C ILE A 213 -11.48 22.59 -6.81
N GLU A 214 -11.60 23.60 -7.66
CA GLU A 214 -11.21 23.47 -9.06
C GLU A 214 -9.68 23.29 -9.15
N ILE A 215 -9.25 22.10 -9.61
CA ILE A 215 -7.82 21.73 -9.69
C ILE A 215 -7.07 22.62 -10.70
N VAL A 216 -7.76 23.05 -11.76
CA VAL A 216 -7.21 23.89 -12.83
C VAL A 216 -8.19 25.03 -13.08
N GLY A 217 -7.82 26.24 -12.67
CA GLY A 217 -8.65 27.42 -12.91
C GLY A 217 -8.76 27.76 -14.41
N ASP A 218 -7.65 27.73 -15.15
CA ASP A 218 -7.62 28.13 -16.56
C ASP A 218 -7.47 26.93 -17.51
N LYS A 219 -8.55 26.15 -17.62
CA LYS A 219 -8.62 24.96 -18.48
C LYS A 219 -8.36 25.30 -19.96
N ALA A 220 -8.83 26.47 -20.41
CA ALA A 220 -8.66 26.92 -21.80
C ALA A 220 -7.19 27.11 -22.15
N ARG A 221 -6.39 27.69 -21.24
CA ARG A 221 -4.95 27.85 -21.44
C ARG A 221 -4.22 26.51 -21.48
N ILE A 222 -4.59 25.55 -20.62
CA ILE A 222 -3.98 24.21 -20.66
C ILE A 222 -4.32 23.50 -21.96
N GLU A 223 -5.57 23.56 -22.41
CA GLU A 223 -5.99 22.95 -23.67
C GLU A 223 -5.24 23.56 -24.86
N HIS A 224 -5.10 24.89 -24.88
CA HIS A 224 -4.30 25.59 -25.89
C HIS A 224 -2.82 25.16 -25.88
N ILE A 225 -2.20 25.01 -24.70
CA ILE A 225 -0.81 24.56 -24.58
C ILE A 225 -0.68 23.10 -25.03
N THR A 226 -1.63 22.24 -24.66
CA THR A 226 -1.62 20.81 -24.99
C THR A 226 -1.74 20.61 -26.50
N ASN A 227 -2.61 21.37 -27.16
CA ASN A 227 -2.77 21.32 -28.62
C ASN A 227 -1.56 21.87 -29.38
N ASN A 228 -0.78 22.76 -28.76
CA ASN A 228 0.40 23.37 -29.38
C ASN A 228 1.73 22.83 -28.80
N ILE A 229 1.71 21.68 -28.12
CA ILE A 229 2.89 21.18 -27.41
C ILE A 229 4.05 20.89 -28.36
N ASP A 230 3.76 20.50 -29.60
CA ASP A 230 4.76 20.27 -30.65
C ASP A 230 5.53 21.56 -31.00
N GLU A 231 4.87 22.72 -31.04
CA GLU A 231 5.54 24.00 -31.28
C GLU A 231 6.40 24.42 -30.09
N VAL A 232 5.93 24.17 -28.87
CA VAL A 232 6.73 24.38 -27.64
C VAL A 232 7.98 23.50 -27.67
N TYR A 233 7.85 22.22 -28.02
CA TYR A 233 9.00 21.31 -28.17
C TYR A 233 9.96 21.77 -29.28
N LYS A 234 9.45 22.21 -30.44
CA LYS A 234 10.30 22.77 -31.52
C LYS A 234 11.07 24.01 -31.06
N GLN A 235 10.45 24.89 -30.29
CA GLN A 235 11.11 26.09 -29.75
C GLN A 235 12.19 25.74 -28.72
N ILE A 236 11.93 24.79 -27.82
CA ILE A 236 12.93 24.28 -26.86
C ILE A 236 14.10 23.63 -27.60
N LYS A 237 13.82 22.81 -28.62
CA LYS A 237 14.84 22.12 -29.43
C LYS A 237 15.75 23.08 -30.19
N LYS A 238 15.22 24.20 -30.67
CA LYS A 238 16.01 25.26 -31.34
C LYS A 238 17.00 25.96 -30.41
N ASN A 239 16.67 26.02 -29.12
CA ASN A 239 17.47 26.68 -28.08
C ASN A 239 18.27 25.70 -27.23
N GLU A 240 18.29 24.41 -27.58
CA GLU A 240 19.09 23.40 -26.90
C GLU A 240 20.55 23.52 -27.35
N ASP A 241 21.45 23.80 -26.42
CA ASP A 241 22.90 23.66 -26.66
C ASP A 241 23.21 22.17 -26.82
N SER A 242 23.27 21.71 -28.06
CA SER A 242 23.73 20.37 -28.37
C SER A 242 25.20 20.22 -27.92
N PRO A 243 25.62 19.02 -27.49
CA PRO A 243 27.04 18.74 -27.34
C PRO A 243 27.73 19.10 -28.67
N LYS A 244 28.91 19.74 -28.62
CA LYS A 244 29.69 20.16 -29.80
C LYS A 244 30.22 18.96 -30.61
N THR A 245 29.42 17.93 -30.87
CA THR A 245 29.70 16.72 -31.64
C THR A 245 29.30 16.85 -33.11
N ASP A 246 28.84 18.01 -33.57
CA ASP A 246 28.45 18.26 -34.97
C ASP A 246 29.59 17.97 -35.97
N TYR A 247 30.85 18.02 -35.51
CA TYR A 247 32.01 17.62 -36.31
C TYR A 247 32.04 16.12 -36.65
N LEU A 248 31.42 15.24 -35.84
CA LEU A 248 31.34 13.79 -36.10
C LEU A 248 30.42 13.47 -37.29
N PHE A 249 29.47 14.35 -37.61
CA PHE A 249 28.46 14.10 -38.66
C PHE A 249 28.68 14.91 -39.95
N LYS A 250 29.62 15.87 -39.96
CA LYS A 250 29.92 16.72 -41.13
C LYS A 250 30.22 15.95 -42.42
N ASN A 251 30.87 14.78 -42.34
CA ASN A 251 31.17 13.97 -43.53
C ASN A 251 29.95 13.18 -44.03
N ILE A 252 29.06 12.76 -43.12
CA ILE A 252 27.85 12.01 -43.46
C ILE A 252 26.82 12.93 -44.12
N GLU A 253 26.71 14.18 -43.68
CA GLU A 253 25.80 15.16 -44.30
C GLU A 253 26.25 15.59 -45.70
N LYS A 254 27.56 15.78 -45.92
CA LYS A 254 28.10 16.04 -47.27
C LYS A 254 27.79 14.88 -48.22
N GLN A 255 27.91 13.64 -47.74
CA GLN A 255 27.61 12.44 -48.53
C GLN A 255 26.12 12.38 -48.90
N LYS A 256 25.22 12.60 -47.94
CA LYS A 256 23.76 12.65 -48.19
C LYS A 256 23.33 13.80 -49.10
N THR A 257 24.00 14.95 -49.01
CA THR A 257 23.72 16.11 -49.86
C THR A 257 24.18 15.83 -51.30
N LEU A 258 25.38 15.25 -51.47
CA LEU A 258 25.90 14.82 -52.76
C LEU A 258 25.00 13.76 -53.40
N GLU A 259 24.54 12.76 -52.63
CA GLU A 259 23.60 11.73 -53.09
C GLU A 259 22.26 12.34 -53.56
N ARG A 260 21.72 13.33 -52.83
CA ARG A 260 20.51 14.05 -53.26
C ARG A 260 20.73 14.82 -54.55
N SER A 261 21.85 15.52 -54.70
CA SER A 261 22.19 16.25 -55.92
C SER A 261 22.43 15.32 -57.11
N LEU A 262 23.08 14.16 -56.90
CA LEU A 262 23.26 13.13 -57.92
C LEU A 262 21.91 12.54 -58.37
N LYS A 263 21.04 12.23 -57.42
CA LYS A 263 19.69 11.71 -57.71
C LYS A 263 18.83 12.72 -58.48
N GLN A 264 18.96 14.01 -58.18
CA GLN A 264 18.30 15.09 -58.94
C GLN A 264 18.86 15.23 -60.36
N MET A 265 20.18 15.13 -60.54
CA MET A 265 20.79 15.12 -61.88
C MET A 265 20.39 13.90 -62.70
N GLU A 266 20.31 12.73 -62.09
CA GLU A 266 19.89 11.48 -62.73
C GLU A 266 18.44 11.57 -63.22
N ILE A 267 17.54 12.10 -62.38
CA ILE A 267 16.15 12.40 -62.77
C ILE A 267 16.11 13.39 -63.93
N MET A 268 16.92 14.45 -63.90
CA MET A 268 16.97 15.45 -64.97
C MET A 268 17.51 14.88 -66.28
N SER A 269 18.49 13.98 -66.22
CA SER A 269 19.04 13.27 -67.39
C SER A 269 18.07 12.24 -67.99
N SER A 270 17.23 11.63 -67.15
CA SER A 270 16.18 10.70 -67.59
C SER A 270 15.02 11.41 -68.29
N ILE A 271 14.82 12.70 -67.99
CA ILE A 271 13.82 13.55 -68.65
C ILE A 271 14.33 14.04 -70.02
N ASP A 272 15.63 14.31 -70.14
CA ASP A 272 16.27 14.79 -71.38
C ASP A 272 16.42 13.69 -72.45
N SER A 273 16.60 12.43 -72.02
CA SER A 273 16.70 11.26 -72.91
C SER A 273 15.33 10.77 -73.47
N GLY A 274 14.23 11.45 -73.14
CA GLY A 274 12.87 11.10 -73.58
C GLY A 274 12.33 11.87 -74.79
N GLN A 275 13.09 12.80 -75.39
CA GLN A 275 12.63 13.61 -76.53
C GLN A 275 13.54 13.44 -77.75
N GLY A 276 13.26 12.46 -78.60
CA GLY A 276 13.90 12.39 -79.91
C GLY A 276 13.65 11.12 -80.72
N THR A 277 12.45 10.97 -81.30
CA THR A 277 12.24 10.38 -82.64
C THR A 277 10.77 10.54 -83.08
N TYR A 278 10.50 11.51 -83.96
CA TYR A 278 9.36 11.43 -84.88
C TYR A 278 9.92 11.63 -86.30
N SER A 279 10.13 10.52 -87.00
CA SER A 279 10.32 10.52 -88.45
C SER A 279 9.00 10.08 -89.08
N GLY A 280 8.46 10.94 -89.96
CA GLY A 280 7.14 10.77 -90.55
C GLY A 280 7.06 9.57 -91.48
N ASN A 281 5.89 8.93 -91.51
CA ASN A 281 5.41 8.24 -92.69
C ASN A 281 3.89 8.43 -92.82
N LEU A 282 3.51 8.92 -94.00
CA LEU A 282 2.17 9.22 -94.44
C LEU A 282 1.30 7.95 -94.55
N ARG A 283 0.04 8.03 -94.07
CA ARG A 283 -1.16 7.52 -94.75
C ARG A 283 -2.44 8.09 -94.11
N PHE A 284 -3.21 8.83 -94.92
CA PHE A 284 -4.62 9.20 -94.72
C PHE A 284 -5.54 8.12 -95.37
N PRO A 285 -6.88 8.16 -95.25
CA PRO A 285 -7.69 7.95 -94.03
C PRO A 285 -8.93 7.03 -94.29
N GLU A 286 -9.82 6.97 -93.29
CA GLU A 286 -11.25 6.57 -93.30
C GLU A 286 -11.66 5.08 -93.17
N PRO A 287 -12.90 4.77 -92.73
CA PRO A 287 -13.74 5.45 -91.71
C PRO A 287 -14.38 4.46 -90.69
N LEU A 288 -14.93 5.01 -89.59
CA LEU A 288 -15.89 4.35 -88.68
C LEU A 288 -17.15 3.90 -89.47
N PRO A 289 -17.93 2.85 -89.11
CA PRO A 289 -18.59 2.68 -87.80
C PRO A 289 -18.69 1.17 -87.41
N SER A 290 -19.41 0.63 -86.40
CA SER A 290 -20.73 0.93 -85.84
C SER A 290 -21.00 -0.01 -84.66
N GLY A 291 -21.76 0.46 -83.66
CA GLY A 291 -22.72 -0.27 -82.81
C GLY A 291 -22.32 -1.64 -82.24
N ARG A 292 -22.39 -1.87 -80.93
CA ARG A 292 -23.55 -1.76 -80.02
C ARG A 292 -23.05 -1.74 -78.58
#